data_AF-A0A172YEE1-F1
#
_entry.id   AF-A0A172YEE1-F1
#
_cell.length_a   1.000
_cell.length_b   1.000
_cell.length_c   1.000
_cell.angle_alpha   90.00
_cell.angle_beta   90.00
_cell.angle_gamma   90.00
#
_symmetry.space_group_name_H-M   'P 1'
#
loop_
_entity.id
_entity.type
_entity.pdbx_description
1 polymer ?
#
loop_
_entity_poly.entity_id
_entity_poly.type
_entity_poly.pdbx_seq_one_letter_code
_entity_poly.pdbx_strand_id
1 'polypeptide(L)' 'MSEEQPQVDDAGRVVALQVGFAALIELVGRERPELRQRVLECLRQTGENPANAHLQSAFTELTEMVEGLAR' A
#
# COMPACT_ATOMS: atom_id res chain seq x y z
N MET A 1 -34.43 7.96 -15.25
CA MET A 1 -33.24 7.23 -15.73
C MET A 1 -32.42 6.92 -14.50
N SER A 2 -32.33 5.65 -14.10
CA SER A 2 -31.44 5.26 -13.02
C SER A 2 -30.03 5.30 -13.57
N GLU A 3 -29.18 6.18 -13.05
CA GLU A 3 -27.76 6.19 -13.38
C GLU A 3 -27.17 4.86 -12.85
N GLU A 4 -26.82 3.94 -13.76
CA GLU A 4 -26.01 2.78 -13.41
C GLU A 4 -24.64 3.32 -12.98
N GLN A 5 -24.42 3.37 -11.66
CA GLN A 5 -23.08 3.65 -11.14
C GLN A 5 -22.14 2.56 -11.68
N PRO A 6 -21.01 2.92 -12.31
CA PRO A 6 -20.04 1.93 -12.74
C PRO A 6 -19.60 1.14 -11.51
N GLN A 7 -19.94 -0.14 -11.49
CA GLN A 7 -19.58 -1.04 -10.41
C GLN A 7 -18.04 -1.17 -10.46
N VAL A 8 -17.35 -0.65 -9.44
CA VAL A 8 -15.90 -0.76 -9.37
C VAL A 8 -15.57 -2.22 -9.10
N ASP A 9 -14.86 -2.86 -10.02
CA ASP A 9 -14.37 -4.22 -9.83
C ASP A 9 -13.29 -4.27 -8.75
N ASP A 10 -12.95 -5.49 -8.31
CA ASP A 10 -11.97 -5.64 -7.22
C ASP A 10 -10.59 -5.10 -7.61
N ALA A 11 -10.23 -5.12 -8.90
CA ALA A 11 -9.01 -4.52 -9.41
C ALA A 11 -9.00 -3.00 -9.21
N GLY A 12 -10.08 -2.31 -9.61
CA GLY A 12 -10.23 -0.86 -9.42
C GLY A 12 -10.23 -0.47 -7.94
N ARG A 13 -10.82 -1.30 -7.07
CA ARG A 13 -10.79 -1.09 -5.61
C ARG A 13 -9.36 -1.20 -5.05
N VAL A 14 -8.60 -2.21 -5.47
CA VAL A 14 -7.21 -2.39 -5.03
C VAL A 14 -6.34 -1.22 -5.47
N VAL A 15 -6.47 -0.78 -6.72
CA VAL A 15 -5.73 0.39 -7.23
C VAL A 15 -6.03 1.65 -6.41
N ALA A 16 -7.31 1.91 -6.13
CA ALA A 16 -7.71 3.06 -5.32
C ALA A 16 -7.11 3.00 -3.89
N LEU A 17 -7.09 1.81 -3.28
CA LEU A 17 -6.49 1.59 -1.97
C LEU A 17 -4.97 1.79 -1.99
N GLN A 18 -4.26 1.30 -3.02
CA GLN A 18 -2.82 1.50 -3.17
C GLN A 18 -2.46 2.99 -3.31
N VAL A 19 -3.20 3.72 -4.15
CA VAL A 19 -3.01 5.18 -4.33
C VAL A 19 -3.29 5.93 -3.03
N GLY A 20 -4.40 5.62 -2.35
CA GLY A 20 -4.74 6.24 -1.07
C GLY A 20 -3.69 5.96 0.01
N PHE A 21 -3.20 4.73 0.09
CA PHE A 21 -2.13 4.35 1.01
C PHE A 21 -0.84 5.12 0.71
N ALA A 22 -0.39 5.16 -0.55
CA ALA A 22 0.80 5.91 -0.95
C ALA A 22 0.69 7.41 -0.60
N ALA A 23 -0.46 8.03 -0.87
CA ALA A 23 -0.71 9.43 -0.55
C ALA A 23 -0.64 9.71 0.96
N LEU A 24 -1.22 8.82 1.79
CA LEU A 24 -1.14 8.93 3.25
C LEU A 24 0.30 8.81 3.75
N ILE A 25 1.06 7.86 3.22
CA ILE A 25 2.47 7.68 3.59
C ILE A 25 3.30 8.89 3.19
N GLU A 26 3.06 9.48 2.03
CA GLU A 26 3.76 10.69 1.59
C GLU A 26 3.44 11.88 2.50
N LEU A 27 2.16 12.14 2.78
CA LEU A 27 1.74 13.24 3.64
C LEU A 27 2.31 13.10 5.06
N VAL A 28 2.16 11.92 5.66
CA VAL A 28 2.60 11.67 7.03
C VAL A 28 4.12 11.56 7.10
N GLY A 29 4.78 10.97 6.10
CA GLY A 29 6.22 10.79 6.04
C GLY A 29 7.01 12.09 5.93
N ARG A 30 6.42 13.14 5.33
CA ARG A 30 6.99 14.50 5.33
C ARG A 30 7.05 15.10 6.73
N GLU A 31 6.00 14.91 7.52
CA GLU A 31 5.91 15.45 8.89
C GLU A 31 6.64 14.57 9.91
N ARG A 32 6.67 13.25 9.69
CA ARG A 32 7.22 12.23 10.59
C ARG A 32 7.95 11.12 9.82
N PRO A 33 9.21 11.35 9.42
CA PRO A 33 10.00 10.39 8.63
C PRO A 33 10.13 9.01 9.28
N GLU A 34 10.08 8.94 10.61
CA GLU A 34 10.12 7.70 11.38
C GLU A 34 8.89 6.81 11.15
N LEU A 35 7.72 7.39 10.85
CA LEU A 35 6.52 6.59 10.56
C LEU A 35 6.64 5.84 9.24
N ARG A 36 7.32 6.42 8.24
CA ARG A 36 7.63 5.72 6.99
C ARG A 36 8.48 4.48 7.26
N GLN A 37 9.51 4.59 8.09
CA GLN A 37 10.36 3.44 8.46
C GLN A 37 9.56 2.36 9.19
N ARG A 38 8.68 2.75 10.13
CA ARG A 38 7.81 1.79 10.83
C ARG A 38 6.85 1.05 9.88
N VAL A 39 6.38 1.72 8.84
CA VAL A 39 5.52 1.11 7.82
C VAL A 39 6.31 0.11 6.98
N LEU A 40 7.52 0.46 6.52
CA LEU A 40 8.40 -0.46 5.80
C LEU A 40 8.71 -1.70 6.65
N GLU A 41 9.04 -1.52 7.92
CA GLU A 41 9.29 -2.62 8.84
C GLU A 41 8.04 -3.50 9.03
N CYS A 42 6.87 -2.90 9.17
CA CYS A 42 5.60 -3.63 9.29
C CYS A 42 5.30 -4.46 8.03
N LEU A 43 5.47 -3.90 6.84
CA LEU A 43 5.27 -4.61 5.56
C LEU A 43 6.23 -5.79 5.44
N ARG A 44 7.51 -5.57 5.77
CA ARG A 44 8.53 -6.62 5.74
C ARG A 44 8.24 -7.74 6.74
N GLN A 45 8.00 -7.42 8.01
CA GLN A 45 7.70 -8.42 9.04
C GLN A 45 6.43 -9.23 8.70
N THR A 46 5.42 -8.56 8.15
CA THR A 46 4.18 -9.22 7.74
C THR A 46 4.40 -10.13 6.53
N GLY A 47 5.19 -9.70 5.54
CA GLY A 47 5.54 -10.49 4.36
C GLY A 47 6.46 -11.67 4.66
N GLU A 48 7.34 -11.56 5.65
CA GLU A 48 8.21 -12.66 6.11
C GLU A 48 7.47 -13.72 6.96
N ASN A 49 6.23 -13.42 7.40
CA ASN A 49 5.43 -14.39 8.14
C ASN A 49 5.08 -15.61 7.25
N PRO A 50 5.38 -16.85 7.67
CA PRO A 50 5.07 -18.05 6.89
C PRO A 50 3.60 -18.18 6.47
N ALA A 51 2.66 -17.67 7.28
CA ALA A 51 1.23 -17.67 6.93
C ALA A 51 0.92 -16.83 5.68
N ASN A 52 1.78 -15.86 5.37
CA ASN A 52 1.63 -14.92 4.26
C ASN A 52 2.57 -15.25 3.08
N ALA A 53 3.23 -16.41 3.08
CA ALA A 53 4.19 -16.77 2.02
C ALA A 53 3.60 -16.67 0.60
N HIS A 54 2.31 -16.99 0.44
CA HIS A 54 1.58 -16.88 -0.83
C HIS A 54 1.32 -15.43 -1.29
N LEU A 55 1.52 -14.44 -0.40
CA LEU A 55 1.35 -13.01 -0.65
C LEU A 55 2.69 -12.27 -0.70
N GLN A 56 3.81 -12.99 -0.62
CA GLN A 56 5.14 -12.37 -0.47
C GLN A 56 5.43 -11.36 -1.59
N SER A 57 5.07 -11.66 -2.84
CA SER A 57 5.26 -10.73 -3.96
C SER A 57 4.47 -9.43 -3.77
N ALA A 58 3.23 -9.50 -3.27
CA ALA A 58 2.40 -8.32 -3.03
C ALA A 58 2.99 -7.44 -1.91
N PHE A 59 3.55 -8.04 -0.86
CA PHE A 59 4.26 -7.28 0.18
C PHE A 59 5.55 -6.65 -0.34
N THR A 60 6.30 -7.33 -1.22
CA THR A 60 7.47 -6.76 -1.89
C THR A 60 7.08 -5.55 -2.74
N GLU A 61 6.06 -5.66 -3.59
CA GLU A 61 5.57 -4.56 -4.44
C GLU A 61 5.13 -3.34 -3.60
N LEU A 62 4.40 -3.56 -2.50
CA LEU A 62 3.98 -2.49 -1.60
C LEU A 62 5.18 -1.83 -0.89
N THR A 63 6.21 -2.60 -0.56
CA THR A 63 7.44 -2.08 0.06
C THR A 63 8.18 -1.19 -0.94
N GLU A 64 8.39 -1.66 -2.16
CA GLU A 64 9.04 -0.90 -3.24
C GLU A 64 8.29 0.40 -3.55
N MET A 65 6.95 0.38 -3.53
CA MET A 65 6.13 1.57 -3.71
C MET A 65 6.40 2.61 -2.61
N VAL A 66 6.45 2.20 -1.34
CA VAL A 66 6.72 3.11 -0.21
C VAL A 66 8.15 3.64 -0.24
N GLU A 67 9.13 2.82 -0.60
CA GLU A 67 10.52 3.27 -0.78
C GLU A 67 10.67 4.27 -1.93
N GLY A 68 9.90 4.10 -3.00
CA GLY A 68 9.88 4.98 -4.16
C GLY A 68 9.39 6.41 -3.86
N LEU A 69 8.55 6.59 -2.83
CA LEU A 69 8.07 7.91 -2.41
C LEU A 69 9.16 8.80 -1.80
N ALA A 70 10.29 8.23 -1.39
CA ALA A 70 11.39 8.98 -0.77
C ALA A 70 12.37 9.61 -1.78
N ARG A 71 12.13 9.46 -3.09
CA ARG A 71 12.95 10.03 -4.18
C ARG A 71 12.43 11.40 -4.61
#